data_AF-A0A529XSK3-F1
#
_entry.id   AF-A0A529XSK3-F1
#
_cell.length_a   1.000
_cell.length_b   1.000
_cell.length_c   1.000
_cell.angle_alpha   90.00
_cell.angle_beta   90.00
_cell.angle_gamma   90.00
#
_symmetry.space_group_name_H-M   'P 1'
#
loop_
_entity.id
_entity.type
_entity.pdbx_description
1 polymer ?
#
loop_
_entity_poly.entity_id
_entity_poly.type
_entity_poly.pdbx_seq_one_letter_code
_entity_poly.pdbx_strand_id
1 'polypeptide(L)' 'MIKAIPFDFPYDGRLMPQHTALLVIDLQEDFLSPTGYFARKGYD' A
#
# COMPACT_ATOMS: atom_id res chain seq x y z
N MET A 1 -5.20 14.79 -10.45
CA MET A 1 -4.52 13.53 -10.85
C MET A 1 -3.39 13.28 -9.87
N ILE A 2 -3.08 12.01 -9.57
CA ILE A 2 -2.00 11.62 -8.65
C ILE A 2 -0.74 11.42 -9.49
N LYS A 3 0.35 12.11 -9.14
CA LYS A 3 1.64 11.91 -9.82
C LYS A 3 2.08 10.46 -9.65
N ALA A 4 2.33 9.79 -10.76
CA ALA A 4 2.77 8.41 -10.80
C ALA A 4 3.72 8.19 -11.99
N ILE A 5 4.34 7.00 -12.03
CA ILE A 5 5.30 6.62 -13.07
C ILE A 5 4.74 5.38 -13.76
N PRO A 6 4.68 5.34 -15.11
CA PRO A 6 5.25 6.31 -16.05
C PRO A 6 4.33 7.51 -16.40
N PHE A 7 3.08 7.52 -15.93
CA PHE A 7 2.12 8.61 -16.13
C PHE A 7 1.24 8.78 -14.89
N ASP A 8 0.61 9.95 -14.79
CA ASP A 8 -0.28 10.29 -13.69
C ASP A 8 -1.51 9.36 -13.64
N PHE A 9 -1.93 8.99 -12.42
CA PHE A 9 -3.11 8.17 -12.16
C PHE A 9 -4.36 9.02 -11.86
N PRO A 10 -5.57 8.54 -12.14
CA PRO A 10 -5.88 7.41 -13.04
C PRO A 10 -5.73 7.81 -14.50
N TYR A 11 -5.66 6.83 -15.40
CA TYR A 11 -5.43 7.06 -16.83
C TYR A 11 -6.48 7.97 -17.49
N ASP A 12 -7.71 8.00 -16.94
CA ASP A 12 -8.83 8.82 -17.43
C ASP A 12 -9.02 10.13 -16.64
N GLY A 13 -8.17 10.39 -15.65
CA GLY A 13 -8.19 11.56 -14.79
C GLY A 13 -9.33 11.60 -13.76
N ARG A 14 -10.22 10.60 -13.70
CA ARG A 14 -11.42 10.61 -12.85
C ARG A 14 -11.19 9.90 -11.51
N LEU A 15 -10.65 10.64 -10.54
CA LEU A 15 -10.54 10.17 -9.16
C LEU A 15 -11.77 10.59 -8.35
N MET A 16 -12.77 9.71 -8.24
CA MET A 16 -14.03 9.98 -7.56
C MET A 16 -14.23 9.04 -6.36
N PRO A 17 -14.55 9.54 -5.15
CA PRO A 17 -14.70 8.72 -3.96
C PRO A 17 -15.71 7.57 -4.10
N GLN A 18 -16.78 7.76 -4.88
CA GLN A 18 -17.83 6.77 -5.09
C GLN A 18 -17.31 5.52 -5.81
N HIS A 19 -16.22 5.63 -6.57
CA HIS A 19 -15.66 4.55 -7.40
C HIS A 19 -14.21 4.24 -7.04
N THR A 20 -13.69 4.77 -5.94
CA THR A 20 -12.30 4.57 -5.53
C THR A 20 -12.25 4.17 -4.05
N ALA A 21 -11.51 3.10 -3.76
CA ALA A 21 -11.30 2.63 -2.40
C ALA A 21 -9.81 2.72 -2.03
N LEU A 22 -9.53 2.97 -0.74
CA LEU A 22 -8.21 2.82 -0.16
C LEU A 22 -8.10 1.41 0.43
N LEU A 23 -7.07 0.68 0.02
CA LEU A 23 -6.74 -0.61 0.60
C LEU A 23 -5.42 -0.48 1.39
N VAL A 24 -5.49 -0.78 2.69
CA VAL A 24 -4.31 -0.84 3.56
C VAL A 24 -4.02 -2.32 3.79
N ILE A 25 -2.88 -2.78 3.28
CA ILE A 25 -2.48 -4.18 3.28
C ILE A 25 -1.43 -4.41 4.37
N ASP A 26 -1.62 -5.48 5.14
CA ASP A 26 -0.62 -6.07 6.07
C ASP A 26 -0.04 -5.10 7.11
N LEU A 27 -0.84 -4.13 7.57
CA LEU A 27 -0.46 -3.20 8.65
C LEU A 27 -0.63 -3.80 10.05
N GLN A 28 -0.18 -5.05 10.24
CA GLN A 28 -0.25 -5.79 11.50
C GLN A 28 1.12 -5.82 12.19
N GLU A 29 1.13 -5.97 13.51
CA GLU A 29 2.38 -6.00 14.30
C GLU A 29 3.33 -7.13 13.87
N ASP A 30 2.76 -8.27 13.46
CA ASP A 30 3.52 -9.42 12.95
C ASP A 30 4.40 -9.09 11.74
N PHE A 31 3.99 -8.12 10.93
CA PHE A 31 4.69 -7.72 9.70
C PHE A 31 5.70 -6.58 9.93
N LEU A 32 5.40 -5.68 10.86
CA LEU A 32 6.11 -4.39 10.97
C LEU A 32 7.00 -4.26 12.21
N SER A 33 6.72 -5.03 13.27
CA SER A 33 7.44 -4.88 14.53
C SER A 33 8.81 -5.57 14.49
N PRO A 34 9.85 -5.00 15.13
CA PRO A 34 11.13 -5.69 15.36
C PRO A 34 10.99 -6.96 16.18
N THR A 35 9.88 -7.09 16.91
CA THR A 35 9.54 -8.31 17.65
C THR A 35 8.42 -9.09 16.98
N GLY A 36 7.98 -8.71 15.77
CA GLY A 36 6.93 -9.39 15.01
C GLY A 36 7.41 -10.67 14.33
N TYR A 37 6.47 -11.42 13.77
CA TYR A 37 6.73 -12.67 13.05
C TYR A 37 7.83 -12.57 11.99
N PHE A 38 7.87 -11.52 11.15
CA PHE A 38 8.89 -11.43 10.10
C PHE A 38 10.30 -11.20 10.64
N ALA A 39 10.46 -10.35 11.66
CA ALA A 39 11.75 -10.12 12.29
C ALA A 39 12.29 -11.39 12.98
N ARG A 40 11.39 -12.19 13.57
CA ARG A 40 11.76 -13.47 14.22
C ARG A 40 12.03 -14.59 13.22
N LYS A 41 11.47 -14.51 12.01
CA LYS A 41 11.66 -15.54 10.99
C LYS A 41 13.09 -15.61 10.44
N GLY A 42 13.93 -14.60 10.73
CA GLY A 42 15.34 -14.62 10.34
C GLY A 42 15.49 -14.79 8.83
N TYR A 43 14.93 -13.85 8.07
CA TYR A 43 15.30 -13.73 6.65
C TYR A 43 16.59 -12.91 6.59
N ASP A 44 17.72 -13.61 6.42
CA ASP A 44 18.84 -13.10 5.62
C ASP A 44 18.49 -13.19 4.13
#